data_AF-A0A4P5Z4J2-F1
#
_entry.id   AF-A0A4P5Z4J2-F1
#
_cell.length_a   1.000
_cell.length_b   1.000
_cell.length_c   1.000
_cell.angle_alpha   90.00
_cell.angle_beta   90.00
_cell.angle_gamma   90.00
#
_symmetry.space_group_name_H-M   'P 1'
#
loop_
_entity.id
_entity.type
_entity.pdbx_description
1 polymer ?
#
loop_
_entity_poly.entity_id
_entity_poly.type
_entity_poly.pdbx_seq_one_letter_code
_entity_poly.pdbx_strand_id
1 'polypeptide(L)' 'MSSVVGWEKFARLLVSPNGSDRDPNKHAFSLLLAGGGFRGGQTNGETDEFSYRAAVNRVGVSDLHAK' A
#
# COMPACT_ATOMS: atom_id res chain seq x y z
N MET A 1 -8.66 -24.24 5.06
CA MET A 1 -7.50 -23.38 4.74
C MET A 1 -8.03 -22.17 3.99
N SER A 2 -7.96 -20.97 4.58
CA SER A 2 -8.32 -19.72 3.90
C SER A 2 -7.05 -19.16 3.25
N SER A 3 -7.07 -18.87 1.96
CA SER A 3 -5.94 -18.27 1.25
C SER A 3 -6.16 -16.78 1.06
N VAL A 4 -5.09 -15.99 1.18
CA VAL A 4 -5.06 -14.57 0.80
C VAL A 4 -4.29 -14.47 -0.50
N VAL A 5 -4.86 -13.79 -1.49
CA VAL A 5 -4.19 -13.45 -2.75
C VAL A 5 -4.03 -11.94 -2.81
N GLY A 6 -2.81 -11.48 -3.09
CA GLY A 6 -2.49 -10.05 -3.14
C GLY A 6 -1.80 -9.65 -4.44
N TRP A 7 -2.11 -8.44 -4.93
CA TRP A 7 -1.35 -7.76 -5.99
C TRP A 7 -0.99 -6.36 -5.52
N GLU A 8 0.31 -6.08 -5.40
CA GLU A 8 0.85 -4.78 -5.01
C GLU A 8 1.28 -3.89 -6.18
N LYS A 9 1.10 -2.57 -6.02
CA LYS A 9 1.69 -1.54 -6.86
C LYS A 9 2.30 -0.45 -5.98
N PHE A 10 3.59 -0.19 -6.18
CA PHE A 10 4.26 0.95 -5.57
C PHE A 10 3.94 2.24 -6.34
N ALA A 11 3.65 3.32 -5.61
CA ALA A 11 3.63 4.66 -6.18
C ALA A 11 5.07 5.08 -6.56
N ARG A 12 5.21 6.12 -7.40
CA ARG A 12 6.51 6.70 -7.72
C ARG A 12 6.81 7.85 -6.78
N LEU A 13 8.08 8.02 -6.40
CA LEU A 13 8.49 9.23 -5.69
C LEU A 13 8.45 10.43 -6.64
N LEU A 14 7.80 11.51 -6.19
CA LEU A 14 7.81 12.80 -6.89
C LEU A 14 9.19 13.46 -6.85
N VAL A 15 10.01 13.11 -5.86
CA VAL A 15 11.36 13.61 -5.67
C VAL A 15 12.31 12.43 -5.69
N SER A 16 13.15 12.36 -6.73
CA SER A 16 14.26 11.42 -6.79
C SER A 16 15.53 12.11 -6.29
N PRO A 17 16.24 11.54 -5.29
CA PRO A 17 17.55 12.04 -4.88
C PRO A 17 18.60 11.91 -5.99
N ASN A 18 18.32 11.10 -7.02
CA ASN A 18 19.27 10.63 -8.01
C ASN A 18 18.95 11.21 -9.41
N GLY A 19 17.89 12.02 -9.53
CA GLY A 19 17.37 12.51 -10.82
C GLY A 19 16.62 11.46 -11.65
N SER A 20 16.30 10.29 -11.08
CA SER A 20 15.58 9.21 -11.78
C SER A 20 14.13 9.11 -11.30
N ASP A 21 13.18 9.33 -12.20
CA ASP A 21 11.73 9.22 -11.99
C ASP A 21 11.21 7.78 -11.71
N ARG A 22 12.14 6.84 -11.50
CA ARG A 22 11.89 5.40 -11.34
C ARG A 22 11.99 4.92 -9.90
N ASP A 23 12.38 5.78 -8.97
CA ASP A 23 12.52 5.37 -7.57
C ASP A 23 11.15 4.98 -6.97
N PRO A 24 11.02 3.75 -6.44
CA PRO A 24 9.77 3.31 -5.84
C PRO A 24 9.50 4.07 -4.54
N ASN A 25 8.24 4.44 -4.32
CA ASN A 25 7.81 5.06 -3.09
C ASN A 25 7.91 4.09 -1.92
N LYS A 26 8.86 4.35 -1.02
CA LYS A 26 9.09 3.55 0.20
C LYS A 26 8.12 3.87 1.33
N HIS A 27 7.32 4.93 1.19
CA HIS A 27 6.47 5.46 2.24
C HIS A 27 4.97 5.15 2.03
N ALA A 28 4.57 4.72 0.83
CA ALA A 28 3.22 4.28 0.52
C ALA A 28 3.18 3.34 -0.69
N PHE A 29 2.28 2.36 -0.64
CA PHE A 29 1.95 1.46 -1.74
C PHE A 29 0.45 1.15 -1.72
N SER A 30 -0.09 0.68 -2.83
CA SER A 30 -1.46 0.20 -2.93
C SER A 30 -1.46 -1.31 -3.16
N LEU A 31 -2.38 -2.02 -2.50
CA LEU A 31 -2.49 -3.47 -2.57
C LEU A 31 -3.95 -3.86 -2.77
N LEU A 32 -4.21 -4.71 -3.75
CA LEU A 32 -5.50 -5.38 -3.91
C LEU A 32 -5.42 -6.74 -3.21
N LEU A 33 -6.35 -6.98 -2.29
CA LEU A 33 -6.44 -8.23 -1.52
C LEU A 33 -7.77 -8.93 -1.76
N ALA A 34 -7.73 -10.26 -1.85
CA ALA A 34 -8.91 -11.11 -1.88
C ALA A 34 -8.69 -12.39 -1.06
N GLY A 35 -9.78 -12.94 -0.50
CA GLY A 35 -9.73 -14.15 0.33
C GLY A 35 -9.49 -13.83 1.81
N GLY A 36 -8.97 -14.79 2.58
CA GLY A 36 -8.56 -14.59 3.98
C GLY A 36 -9.64 -14.26 5.02
N GLY A 37 -10.89 -14.04 4.62
CA GLY A 37 -11.90 -13.42 5.49
C GLY A 37 -11.93 -11.89 5.42
N PHE A 38 -11.17 -11.27 4.50
CA PHE A 38 -11.25 -9.84 4.22
C PHE A 38 -12.66 -9.47 3.72
N ARG A 39 -13.22 -8.39 4.26
CA ARG A 39 -14.51 -7.87 3.81
C ARG A 39 -14.37 -7.27 2.41
N GLY A 40 -15.08 -7.85 1.44
CA GLY A 40 -15.07 -7.37 0.05
C GLY A 40 -15.59 -5.93 -0.09
N GLY A 41 -15.03 -5.19 -1.05
CA GLY A 41 -15.47 -3.83 -1.38
C GLY A 41 -15.05 -2.76 -0.37
N GLN A 42 -14.08 -3.03 0.51
CA GLN A 42 -13.54 -2.04 1.44
C GLN A 42 -12.23 -1.44 0.94
N THR A 43 -12.08 -0.14 1.14
CA THR A 43 -10.82 0.59 0.97
C THR A 43 -10.31 0.98 2.35
N ASN A 44 -9.03 0.72 2.63
CA ASN A 44 -8.43 1.04 3.93
C ASN A 44 -7.19 1.91 3.75
N GLY A 45 -7.29 3.15 4.22
CA GLY A 45 -6.20 4.11 4.27
C GLY A 45 -6.13 5.01 3.04
N GLU A 46 -5.41 6.12 3.21
CA GLU A 46 -5.23 7.18 2.22
C GLU A 46 -3.83 7.77 2.37
N THR A 47 -3.30 8.32 1.28
CA THR A 47 -2.04 9.08 1.29
C THR A 47 -2.26 10.54 1.67
N ASP A 48 -1.18 11.24 2.01
CA ASP A 48 -1.22 12.71 2.14
C ASP A 48 -1.55 13.40 0.81
N GLU A 49 -1.76 14.72 0.87
CA GLU A 49 -2.12 15.56 -0.29
C GLU A 49 -1.13 15.46 -1.46
N PHE A 50 0.11 15.09 -1.17
CA PHE A 50 1.19 14.93 -2.15
C PHE A 50 1.39 13.48 -2.60
N SER A 51 0.53 12.55 -2.16
CA SER A 51 0.67 11.11 -2.42
C SER A 51 2.03 10.52 -2.01
N TYR A 52 2.68 11.15 -1.03
CA TYR A 52 4.04 10.80 -0.61
C TYR A 52 4.04 9.67 0.42
N ARG A 53 3.17 9.72 1.42
CA ARG A 53 3.13 8.74 2.53
C ARG A 53 1.70 8.42 2.95
N ALA A 54 1.51 7.26 3.57
CA ALA A 54 0.23 6.92 4.20
C ALA A 54 -0.08 7.88 5.36
N ALA A 55 -1.24 8.52 5.31
CA ALA A 55 -1.71 9.52 6.27
C ALA A 55 -2.88 9.01 7.12
N VAL A 56 -3.78 8.21 6.54
CA VAL A 56 -4.99 7.69 7.21
C VAL A 56 -4.90 6.18 7.37
N ASN A 57 -5.33 5.65 8.52
CA ASN A 57 -5.44 4.21 8.82
C ASN A 57 -4.21 3.39 8.40
N ARG A 58 -3.02 3.88 8.76
CA ARG A 58 -1.74 3.27 8.42
C ARG A 58 -1.61 1.88 9.05
N VAL A 59 -1.23 0.89 8.24
CA VAL A 59 -1.03 -0.50 8.65
C VAL A 59 0.39 -0.93 8.30
N GLY A 60 1.09 -1.59 9.22
CA GLY A 60 2.38 -2.21 8.94
C GLY A 60 2.21 -3.53 8.18
N VAL A 61 3.20 -3.94 7.38
CA VAL A 61 3.13 -5.20 6.61
C VAL A 61 2.89 -6.42 7.52
N SER A 62 3.47 -6.43 8.72
CA SER A 62 3.24 -7.48 9.71
C SER A 62 1.79 -7.55 10.16
N ASP A 63 1.18 -6.41 10.47
CA ASP A 63 -0.21 -6.33 10.91
C ASP A 63 -1.20 -6.67 9.78
N LEU A 64 -0.83 -6.37 8.54
CA LEU A 64 -1.61 -6.69 7.36
C LEU A 64 -1.76 -8.21 7.15
N HIS A 65 -0.70 -8.97 7.38
CA HIS A 65 -0.73 -10.44 7.29
C HIS A 65 -1.38 -11.12 8.49
N ALA A 66 -1.52 -10.42 9.62
CA ALA A 66 -2.19 -10.93 10.81
C ALA A 66 -3.72 -10.80 10.73
N LYS A 67 -4.24 -10.05 9.76
CA LYS A 67 -5.68 -9.90 9.49
C LYS A 67 -6.21 -11.01 8.59
#